data_AF-A0A081IAM1-F1
#
_entry.id   AF-A0A081IAM1-F1
#
_cell.length_a   1.000
_cell.length_b   1.000
_cell.length_c   1.000
_cell.angle_alpha   90.00
_cell.angle_beta   90.00
_cell.angle_gamma   90.00
#
_symmetry.space_group_name_H-M   'P 1'
#
loop_
_entity.id
_entity.type
_entity.pdbx_description
1 polymer ?
#
loop_
_entity_poly.entity_id
_entity_poly.type
_entity_poly.pdbx_seq_one_letter_code
_entity_poly.pdbx_strand_id
1 'polypeptide(L)'
;MKFIFYSIKCVIILWYISEIFIKANVVKTIKNIRYFIPVKNNKTFKIKKKINLYNTKTIKMGEMEHSFIDIGSNLTDKMFDGIYNKKKHENDLKYVLNRAKYHNVEKIIITCTCIEDIDKSLNICETYDPKGEFLFLTAGVHPTNSYEFIDRSKIEENDIIAKNEFEEFLKYYKNEPNKQNLTNLESDIKNQNLKVDKNTLNGDLYIPGFLYNEQDRNYLNKLKDKIEKHSNRIVCLGEMGLDFDRLHFCPKYVQIKYFIYQLKLVEMFKLPIFLHMRNCSDTFFEILEKYKPLIEQVGGVIHSFTDKEEIIQKITNYKNLYIGVNGCSLKTPENINVVKKIPMDLLLLETDSPWCSIKKSHASYHYIKDKYEKRNYTNLKKIKNILQCDDTVIFKDRNEPYNIV
;
A
#
# COMPACT_ATOMS: atom_id res chain seq x y z
N MET A 1 35.78 -20.40 -48.52
CA MET A 1 34.81 -20.89 -47.50
C MET A 1 35.01 -20.28 -46.10
N LYS A 2 36.23 -20.17 -45.55
CA LYS A 2 36.45 -19.57 -44.21
C LYS A 2 36.03 -18.10 -44.08
N PHE A 3 36.15 -17.31 -45.16
CA PHE A 3 35.78 -15.88 -45.15
C PHE A 3 34.26 -15.66 -45.00
N ILE A 4 33.45 -16.46 -45.71
CA ILE A 4 31.98 -16.40 -45.66
C ILE A 4 31.46 -16.77 -44.25
N PHE A 5 32.09 -17.75 -43.60
CA PHE A 5 31.74 -18.13 -42.23
C PHE A 5 32.07 -17.03 -41.21
N TYR A 6 33.14 -16.26 -41.43
CA TYR A 6 33.50 -15.13 -40.58
C TYR A 6 32.53 -13.96 -40.77
N SER A 7 32.14 -13.67 -42.02
CA SER A 7 31.15 -12.64 -42.33
C SER A 7 29.79 -12.95 -41.70
N ILE A 8 29.33 -14.20 -41.74
CA ILE A 8 28.06 -14.61 -41.12
C ILE A 8 28.13 -14.49 -39.59
N LYS A 9 29.25 -14.88 -38.95
CA LYS A 9 29.43 -14.68 -37.50
C LYS A 9 29.43 -13.20 -37.11
N CYS A 10 30.07 -12.34 -37.90
CA CYS A 10 30.06 -10.89 -37.66
C CYS A 10 28.65 -10.30 -37.79
N VAL A 11 27.85 -10.74 -38.77
CA VAL A 11 26.45 -10.29 -38.93
C VAL A 11 25.58 -10.75 -37.77
N ILE A 12 25.74 -11.99 -37.29
CA ILE A 12 24.98 -12.50 -36.13
C ILE A 12 25.36 -11.74 -34.85
N ILE A 13 26.64 -11.44 -34.65
CA ILE A 13 27.12 -10.66 -33.49
C ILE A 13 26.62 -9.22 -33.57
N LEU A 14 26.67 -8.59 -34.75
CA LEU A 14 26.13 -7.24 -34.95
C LEU A 14 24.62 -7.21 -34.75
N TRP A 15 23.88 -8.24 -35.18
CA TRP A 15 22.45 -8.35 -34.95
C TRP A 15 22.12 -8.53 -33.47
N TYR A 16 22.87 -9.36 -32.75
CA TYR A 16 22.75 -9.56 -31.30
C TYR A 16 23.08 -8.29 -30.50
N ILE A 17 24.13 -7.55 -30.91
CA ILE A 17 24.47 -6.24 -30.33
C ILE A 17 23.38 -5.22 -30.64
N SER A 18 22.78 -5.24 -31.85
CA SER A 18 21.67 -4.35 -32.20
C SER A 18 20.41 -4.66 -31.40
N GLU A 19 20.09 -5.95 -31.18
CA GLU A 19 19.00 -6.42 -30.31
C GLU A 19 19.21 -5.96 -28.86
N ILE A 20 20.43 -6.07 -28.35
CA ILE A 20 20.80 -5.57 -27.01
C ILE A 20 20.66 -4.05 -26.94
N PHE A 21 21.09 -3.31 -27.97
CA PHE A 21 20.96 -1.85 -28.01
C PHE A 21 19.51 -1.38 -28.20
N ILE A 22 18.70 -2.12 -28.94
CA ILE A 22 17.26 -1.85 -29.08
C ILE A 22 16.54 -2.15 -27.76
N LYS A 23 16.81 -3.28 -27.10
CA LYS A 23 16.29 -3.58 -25.76
C LYS A 23 16.79 -2.59 -24.69
N ALA A 24 18.03 -2.11 -24.80
CA ALA A 24 18.57 -1.08 -23.91
C ALA A 24 18.02 0.33 -24.19
N ASN A 25 17.60 0.63 -25.43
CA ASN A 25 16.97 1.90 -25.80
C ASN A 25 15.44 1.91 -25.58
N VAL A 26 14.79 0.76 -25.40
CA VAL A 26 13.39 0.68 -24.94
C VAL A 26 13.26 1.00 -23.43
N VAL A 27 14.38 1.01 -22.68
CA VAL A 27 14.40 1.35 -21.23
C VAL A 27 14.63 2.85 -20.98
N LYS A 28 14.42 3.72 -21.98
CA LYS A 28 14.75 5.16 -21.90
C LYS A 28 13.56 6.09 -21.75
N THR A 29 12.57 5.78 -20.91
CA THR A 29 11.60 6.81 -20.47
C THR A 29 10.93 6.57 -19.12
N ILE A 30 11.66 6.19 -18.07
CA ILE A 30 11.19 6.40 -16.69
C ILE A 30 12.36 6.90 -15.83
N LYS A 31 12.69 8.18 -15.97
CA LYS A 31 13.49 8.93 -14.99
C LYS A 31 12.55 9.88 -14.27
N ASN A 32 11.94 9.40 -13.17
CA ASN A 32 11.46 10.19 -12.02
C ASN A 32 10.76 9.28 -11.00
N ILE A 33 11.40 8.19 -10.57
CA ILE A 33 10.96 7.43 -9.39
C ILE A 33 11.94 7.72 -8.27
N ARG A 34 11.43 8.33 -7.19
CA ARG A 34 12.18 8.58 -5.95
C ARG A 34 12.29 7.27 -5.19
N TYR A 35 13.47 6.63 -5.22
CA TYR A 35 13.78 5.57 -4.27
C TYR A 35 14.05 6.17 -2.89
N PHE A 36 13.53 5.55 -1.83
CA PHE A 36 14.12 5.66 -0.50
C PHE A 36 15.47 4.95 -0.55
N ILE A 37 16.58 5.69 -0.49
CA ILE A 37 17.93 5.14 -0.47
C ILE A 37 18.41 5.10 0.99
N PRO A 38 18.83 3.93 1.52
CA PRO A 38 19.60 3.89 2.75
C PRO A 38 21.00 4.46 2.47
N VAL A 39 21.38 5.50 3.20
CA VAL A 39 22.68 6.16 3.04
C VAL A 39 23.80 5.26 3.57
N LYS A 40 24.76 4.91 2.70
CA LYS A 40 26.16 4.73 3.09
C LYS A 40 27.13 4.94 1.92
N ASN A 41 28.10 5.83 2.15
CA ASN A 41 29.34 6.08 1.40
C ASN A 41 29.28 6.87 0.06
N ASN A 42 29.11 8.19 0.21
CA ASN A 42 29.83 9.28 -0.48
C ASN A 42 30.32 9.06 -1.93
N LYS A 43 29.49 9.44 -2.92
CA LYS A 43 29.78 10.48 -3.94
C LYS A 43 28.65 10.52 -5.01
N THR A 44 27.94 11.64 -5.08
CA THR A 44 26.97 11.99 -6.13
C THR A 44 27.20 13.44 -6.54
N PHE A 45 27.17 13.79 -7.84
CA PHE A 45 26.79 15.10 -8.42
C PHE A 45 26.73 14.96 -9.96
N LYS A 46 25.83 15.57 -10.78
CA LYS A 46 25.08 16.84 -10.74
C LYS A 46 23.80 16.79 -11.62
N ILE A 47 22.80 17.64 -11.32
CA ILE A 47 22.22 18.60 -12.29
C ILE A 47 22.09 19.99 -11.62
N LYS A 48 22.32 21.03 -12.44
CA LYS A 48 22.50 22.46 -12.12
C LYS A 48 21.23 23.16 -11.59
N LYS A 49 21.24 23.56 -10.32
CA LYS A 49 20.75 24.88 -9.85
C LYS A 49 21.53 25.23 -8.58
N LYS A 50 22.22 26.37 -8.58
CA LYS A 50 23.16 26.78 -7.53
C LYS A 50 22.35 27.29 -6.32
N ILE A 51 22.07 26.42 -5.35
CA ILE A 51 21.70 26.84 -3.99
C ILE A 51 23.02 26.88 -3.21
N ASN A 52 23.40 28.07 -2.74
CA ASN A 52 24.55 28.23 -1.83
C ASN A 52 24.20 27.58 -0.49
N LEU A 53 24.65 26.34 -0.29
CA LEU A 53 24.66 25.66 1.00
C LEU A 53 25.96 25.99 1.75
N TYR A 54 26.14 27.26 2.10
CA TYR A 54 27.03 27.68 3.19
C TYR A 54 26.42 28.92 3.83
N ASN A 55 25.35 28.69 4.60
CA ASN A 55 25.07 29.48 5.79
C ASN A 55 24.95 28.47 6.92
N THR A 56 26.11 28.06 7.44
CA THR A 56 26.22 27.50 8.80
C THR A 56 25.81 28.60 9.76
N LYS A 57 24.50 28.80 9.94
CA LYS A 57 24.00 29.30 11.20
C LYS A 57 24.29 28.19 12.20
N THR A 58 25.15 28.47 13.16
CA THR A 58 25.34 27.66 14.35
C THR A 58 23.97 27.46 14.99
N ILE A 59 23.33 26.33 14.73
CA ILE A 59 22.09 25.95 15.40
C ILE A 59 22.49 25.66 16.85
N LYS A 60 22.02 26.49 17.78
CA LYS A 60 22.11 26.20 19.21
C LYS A 60 21.47 24.82 19.44
N MET A 61 22.10 23.96 20.23
CA MET A 61 21.55 22.67 20.67
C MET A 61 20.32 22.86 21.60
N GLY A 62 19.22 23.38 21.04
CA GLY A 62 17.93 23.52 21.69
C GLY A 62 16.85 23.45 20.62
N GLU A 63 16.03 22.40 20.71
CA GLU A 63 14.87 22.07 19.85
C GLU A 63 15.22 21.49 18.46
N MET A 64 15.47 20.18 18.40
CA MET A 64 15.18 19.43 17.18
C MET A 64 13.65 19.39 17.02
N GLU A 65 13.09 20.13 16.06
CA GLU A 65 11.70 19.93 15.67
C GLU A 65 11.55 18.51 15.10
N HIS A 66 10.85 17.64 15.82
CA HIS A 66 10.49 16.32 15.32
C HIS A 66 9.49 16.48 14.18
N SER A 67 9.79 15.90 13.01
CA SER A 67 8.87 15.82 11.89
C SER A 67 8.24 14.43 11.78
N PHE A 68 6.97 14.39 11.38
CA PHE A 68 6.17 13.17 11.30
C PHE A 68 5.68 12.89 9.88
N ILE A 69 5.62 11.61 9.53
CA ILE A 69 4.93 11.11 8.34
C ILE A 69 3.80 10.23 8.83
N ASP A 70 2.56 10.57 8.48
CA ASP A 70 1.42 9.69 8.70
C ASP A 70 1.28 8.75 7.50
N ILE A 71 1.67 7.48 7.69
CA ILE A 71 1.67 6.51 6.58
C ILE A 71 0.27 5.97 6.22
N GLY A 72 -0.75 6.28 7.02
CA GLY A 72 -2.09 5.72 6.85
C GLY A 72 -3.17 6.67 7.35
N SER A 73 -3.82 7.39 6.43
CA SER A 73 -4.93 8.29 6.73
C SER A 73 -6.03 8.21 5.68
N ASN A 74 -7.26 7.96 6.09
CA ASN A 74 -8.43 7.78 5.24
C ASN A 74 -9.12 9.14 4.95
N LEU A 75 -8.41 10.06 4.30
CA LEU A 75 -8.89 11.44 4.07
C LEU A 75 -10.11 11.53 3.13
N THR A 76 -10.46 10.45 2.44
CA THR A 76 -11.68 10.34 1.62
C THR A 76 -12.93 10.00 2.45
N ASP A 77 -12.77 9.74 3.76
CA ASP A 77 -13.89 9.39 4.61
C ASP A 77 -14.88 10.56 4.79
N LYS A 78 -16.17 10.23 4.74
CA LYS A 78 -17.29 11.18 4.80
C LYS A 78 -17.36 11.98 6.10
N MET A 79 -16.67 11.56 7.18
CA MET A 79 -16.55 12.35 8.40
C MET A 79 -15.82 13.68 8.16
N PHE A 80 -14.93 13.78 7.18
CA PHE A 80 -14.27 15.04 6.81
C PHE A 80 -15.17 15.93 5.91
N ASP A 81 -16.16 15.33 5.25
CA ASP A 81 -17.30 16.04 4.66
C ASP A 81 -18.37 16.42 5.70
N GLY A 82 -18.15 16.10 6.97
CA GLY A 82 -19.07 16.37 8.06
C GLY A 82 -20.33 15.52 8.07
N ILE A 83 -20.27 14.32 7.48
CA ILE A 83 -21.39 13.39 7.42
C ILE A 83 -21.16 12.26 8.44
N TYR A 84 -22.04 12.19 9.46
CA TYR A 84 -22.04 11.16 10.51
C TYR A 84 -23.43 10.55 10.59
N ASN A 85 -23.86 9.83 9.55
CA ASN A 85 -25.24 9.48 9.19
C ASN A 85 -26.07 10.65 8.63
N LYS A 86 -25.84 11.87 9.12
CA LYS A 86 -26.38 13.11 8.54
C LYS A 86 -25.31 14.19 8.50
N LYS A 87 -25.50 15.21 7.65
CA LYS A 87 -24.63 16.38 7.59
C LYS A 87 -24.68 17.14 8.93
N LYS A 88 -23.51 17.41 9.51
CA LYS A 88 -23.32 18.08 10.81
C LYS A 88 -22.50 19.34 10.68
N HIS A 89 -21.53 19.36 9.79
CA HIS A 89 -20.72 20.53 9.49
C HIS A 89 -20.36 20.54 8.01
N GLU A 90 -19.92 21.68 7.51
CA GLU A 90 -19.35 21.78 6.16
C GLU A 90 -18.06 20.96 6.03
N ASN A 91 -17.64 20.66 4.80
CA ASN A 91 -16.34 20.00 4.62
C ASN A 91 -15.25 20.84 5.30
N ASP A 92 -14.49 20.20 6.19
CA ASP A 92 -13.48 20.87 7.02
C ASP A 92 -12.07 20.34 6.79
N LEU A 93 -11.86 19.57 5.72
CA LEU A 93 -10.60 18.92 5.42
C LEU A 93 -9.44 19.91 5.33
N LYS A 94 -9.68 21.13 4.79
CA LYS A 94 -8.69 22.22 4.82
C LYS A 94 -8.11 22.46 6.21
N TYR A 95 -8.97 22.53 7.22
CA TYR A 95 -8.58 22.83 8.60
C TYR A 95 -7.92 21.63 9.28
N VAL A 96 -8.36 20.40 8.94
CA VAL A 96 -7.68 19.16 9.36
C VAL A 96 -6.23 19.14 8.88
N LEU A 97 -6.00 19.49 7.60
CA LEU A 97 -4.66 19.53 7.01
C LEU A 97 -3.80 20.69 7.56
N ASN A 98 -4.41 21.84 7.84
CA ASN A 98 -3.72 22.94 8.50
C ASN A 98 -3.24 22.55 9.91
N ARG A 99 -4.09 21.90 10.71
CA ARG A 99 -3.70 21.37 12.03
C ARG A 99 -2.57 20.36 11.93
N ALA A 100 -2.60 19.46 10.95
CA ALA A 100 -1.52 18.50 10.72
C ALA A 100 -0.18 19.22 10.46
N LYS A 101 -0.17 20.21 9.56
CA LYS A 101 1.03 21.02 9.26
C LYS A 101 1.51 21.81 10.47
N TYR A 102 0.59 22.43 11.22
CA TYR A 102 0.91 23.18 12.44
C TYR A 102 1.55 22.31 13.52
N HIS A 103 1.25 21.02 13.51
CA HIS A 103 1.83 20.02 14.41
C HIS A 103 2.96 19.20 13.74
N ASN A 104 3.68 19.77 12.77
CA ASN A 104 4.89 19.16 12.18
C ASN A 104 4.67 17.79 11.48
N VAL A 105 3.44 17.53 11.02
CA VAL A 105 3.21 16.47 10.04
C VAL A 105 3.68 16.99 8.68
N GLU A 106 4.74 16.39 8.15
CA GLU A 106 5.36 16.80 6.88
C GLU A 106 4.77 16.07 5.67
N LYS A 107 4.22 14.88 5.88
CA LYS A 107 3.69 14.02 4.82
C LYS A 107 2.52 13.21 5.33
N ILE A 108 1.52 13.03 4.48
CA ILE A 108 0.40 12.12 4.72
C ILE A 108 0.27 11.22 3.49
N ILE A 109 0.19 9.92 3.72
CA ILE A 109 -0.20 8.94 2.71
C ILE A 109 -1.70 8.66 2.88
N ILE A 110 -2.49 9.03 1.88
CA ILE A 110 -3.92 8.80 1.82
C ILE A 110 -4.15 7.34 1.43
N THR A 111 -4.79 6.58 2.33
CA THR A 111 -5.12 5.18 2.09
C THR A 111 -6.26 5.08 1.09
N CYS A 112 -6.01 4.42 -0.03
CA CYS A 112 -7.02 4.08 -1.04
C CYS A 112 -7.40 2.61 -0.91
N THR A 113 -8.71 2.35 -0.78
CA THR A 113 -9.23 0.98 -0.60
C THR A 113 -9.85 0.40 -1.86
N CYS A 114 -10.02 1.22 -2.90
CA CYS A 114 -10.49 0.86 -4.24
C CYS A 114 -10.14 1.93 -5.29
N ILE A 115 -10.49 1.70 -6.55
CA ILE A 115 -10.26 2.67 -7.65
C ILE A 115 -10.98 4.00 -7.42
N GLU A 116 -12.20 3.99 -6.89
CA GLU A 116 -12.95 5.23 -6.64
C GLU A 116 -12.25 6.11 -5.59
N ASP A 117 -11.62 5.50 -4.58
CA ASP A 117 -10.85 6.23 -3.58
C ASP A 117 -9.60 6.88 -4.16
N ILE A 118 -8.97 6.28 -5.17
CA ILE A 118 -7.84 6.88 -5.87
C ILE A 118 -8.28 8.20 -6.51
N ASP A 119 -9.43 8.21 -7.18
CA ASP A 119 -9.96 9.42 -7.83
C ASP A 119 -10.32 10.52 -6.83
N LYS A 120 -10.95 10.16 -5.72
CA LYS A 120 -11.23 11.10 -4.63
C LYS A 120 -9.94 11.66 -4.01
N SER A 121 -8.95 10.80 -3.79
CA SER A 121 -7.67 11.18 -3.19
C SER A 121 -6.84 12.09 -4.11
N LEU A 122 -6.88 11.86 -5.42
CA LEU A 122 -6.26 12.75 -6.40
C LEU A 122 -6.90 14.14 -6.38
N ASN A 123 -8.24 14.23 -6.33
CA ASN A 123 -8.95 15.50 -6.20
C ASN A 123 -8.56 16.25 -4.90
N ILE A 124 -8.41 15.53 -3.78
CA ILE A 124 -7.90 16.10 -2.52
C ILE A 124 -6.47 16.63 -2.72
N CYS A 125 -5.59 15.87 -3.37
CA CYS A 125 -4.22 16.29 -3.65
C CYS A 125 -4.15 17.54 -4.53
N GLU A 126 -4.95 17.61 -5.59
CA GLU A 126 -5.03 18.77 -6.49
C GLU A 126 -5.55 20.02 -5.77
N THR A 127 -6.56 19.84 -4.91
CA THR A 127 -7.20 20.94 -4.19
C THR A 127 -6.29 21.51 -3.08
N TYR A 128 -5.68 20.64 -2.27
CA TYR A 128 -5.04 21.04 -1.01
C TYR A 128 -3.51 20.99 -1.02
N ASP A 129 -2.91 20.33 -2.02
CA ASP A 129 -1.47 20.22 -2.17
C ASP A 129 -1.05 20.18 -3.66
N PRO A 130 -1.39 21.16 -4.50
CA PRO A 130 -1.13 21.09 -5.94
C PRO A 130 0.35 20.92 -6.31
N LYS A 131 1.28 21.25 -5.40
CA LYS A 131 2.73 21.12 -5.62
C LYS A 131 3.28 19.71 -5.45
N GLY A 132 2.56 18.80 -4.78
CA GLY A 132 3.07 17.43 -4.57
C GLY A 132 4.11 17.32 -3.46
N GLU A 133 3.95 18.10 -2.40
CA GLU A 133 4.92 18.19 -1.33
C GLU A 133 4.43 17.59 -0.03
N PHE A 134 3.11 17.44 0.16
CA PHE A 134 2.51 17.05 1.44
C PHE A 134 1.65 15.79 1.36
N LEU A 135 0.87 15.62 0.29
CA LEU A 135 -0.10 14.53 0.15
C LEU A 135 0.32 13.55 -0.93
N PHE A 136 0.35 12.28 -0.54
CA PHE A 136 0.62 11.11 -1.37
C PHE A 136 -0.50 10.11 -1.18
N LEU A 137 -0.59 9.07 -2.01
CA LEU A 137 -1.61 8.03 -1.86
C LEU A 137 -1.07 6.64 -2.14
N THR A 138 -1.80 5.66 -1.65
CA THR A 138 -1.65 4.26 -2.04
C THR A 138 -2.48 3.97 -3.30
N ALA A 139 -2.23 2.87 -4.01
CA ALA A 139 -3.11 2.37 -5.06
C ALA A 139 -3.28 0.85 -4.95
N GLY A 140 -4.51 0.40 -4.71
CA GLY A 140 -4.83 -0.99 -4.45
C GLY A 140 -6.30 -1.19 -4.12
N VAL A 141 -6.66 -2.43 -3.84
CA VAL A 141 -8.01 -2.87 -3.46
C VAL A 141 -7.93 -3.64 -2.15
N HIS A 142 -8.63 -3.11 -1.16
CA HIS A 142 -8.72 -3.69 0.17
C HIS A 142 -9.44 -5.05 0.14
N PRO A 143 -9.12 -6.02 1.02
CA PRO A 143 -9.82 -7.30 1.12
C PRO A 143 -11.36 -7.16 1.08
N THR A 144 -11.94 -6.21 1.81
CA THR A 144 -13.41 -6.04 1.83
C THR A 144 -13.99 -5.53 0.52
N ASN A 145 -13.18 -4.88 -0.33
CA ASN A 145 -13.58 -4.39 -1.65
C ASN A 145 -13.16 -5.32 -2.79
N SER A 146 -12.59 -6.50 -2.49
CA SER A 146 -12.17 -7.46 -3.50
C SER A 146 -13.34 -8.02 -4.32
N TYR A 147 -14.59 -7.81 -3.89
CA TYR A 147 -15.74 -8.10 -4.73
C TYR A 147 -15.81 -7.21 -5.99
N GLU A 148 -15.11 -6.08 -6.06
CA GLU A 148 -15.14 -5.18 -7.23
C GLU A 148 -14.63 -5.85 -8.51
N PHE A 149 -13.84 -6.91 -8.36
CA PHE A 149 -13.36 -7.73 -9.46
C PHE A 149 -14.42 -8.72 -9.97
N ILE A 150 -15.48 -8.99 -9.22
CA ILE A 150 -16.45 -10.07 -9.54
C ILE A 150 -17.89 -9.57 -9.62
N ASP A 151 -18.72 -10.36 -10.30
CA ASP A 151 -20.18 -10.21 -10.21
C ASP A 151 -20.67 -10.66 -8.82
N ARG A 152 -21.27 -9.73 -8.08
CA ARG A 152 -21.80 -9.97 -6.73
C ARG A 152 -22.91 -11.03 -6.70
N SER A 153 -23.63 -11.25 -7.82
CA SER A 153 -24.69 -12.26 -7.88
C SER A 153 -24.17 -13.70 -7.79
N LYS A 154 -22.87 -13.90 -8.02
CA LYS A 154 -22.20 -15.22 -8.04
C LYS A 154 -21.12 -15.35 -6.98
N ILE A 155 -21.25 -14.63 -5.86
CA ILE A 155 -20.18 -14.52 -4.87
C ILE A 155 -19.77 -15.87 -4.25
N GLU A 156 -20.72 -16.78 -4.02
CA GLU A 156 -20.46 -18.13 -3.49
C GLU A 156 -19.75 -19.03 -4.51
N GLU A 157 -20.21 -19.02 -5.77
CA GLU A 157 -19.57 -19.76 -6.86
C GLU A 157 -18.12 -19.27 -7.08
N ASN A 158 -17.92 -17.96 -7.08
CA ASN A 158 -16.60 -17.35 -7.22
C ASN A 158 -15.67 -17.70 -6.05
N ASP A 159 -16.17 -17.81 -4.81
CA ASP A 159 -15.35 -18.21 -3.67
C ASP A 159 -14.92 -19.69 -3.76
N ILE A 160 -15.80 -20.58 -4.24
CA ILE A 160 -15.46 -21.99 -4.50
C ILE A 160 -14.39 -22.10 -5.60
N ILE A 161 -14.54 -21.34 -6.69
CA ILE A 161 -13.54 -21.31 -7.75
C ILE A 161 -12.20 -20.78 -7.22
N ALA A 162 -12.22 -19.65 -6.49
CA ALA A 162 -11.02 -19.04 -5.91
C ALA A 162 -10.33 -19.97 -4.91
N LYS A 163 -11.09 -20.80 -4.17
CA LYS A 163 -10.54 -21.83 -3.30
C LYS A 163 -9.74 -22.87 -4.10
N ASN A 164 -10.34 -23.42 -5.16
CA ASN A 164 -9.68 -24.42 -6.00
C ASN A 164 -8.41 -23.85 -6.66
N GLU A 165 -8.49 -22.60 -7.16
CA GLU A 165 -7.33 -21.90 -7.72
C GLU A 165 -6.20 -21.71 -6.71
N PHE A 166 -6.55 -21.34 -5.47
CA PHE A 166 -5.56 -21.20 -4.41
C PHE A 166 -4.92 -22.55 -4.05
N GLU A 167 -5.69 -23.64 -3.98
CA GLU A 167 -5.16 -24.98 -3.74
C GLU A 167 -4.18 -25.42 -4.85
N GLU A 168 -4.49 -25.14 -6.11
CA GLU A 168 -3.58 -25.40 -7.24
C GLU A 168 -2.32 -24.53 -7.18
N PHE A 169 -2.47 -23.25 -6.83
CA PHE A 169 -1.34 -22.35 -6.58
C PHE A 169 -0.42 -22.90 -5.46
N LEU A 170 -0.99 -23.42 -4.37
CA LEU A 170 -0.20 -24.05 -3.32
C LEU A 170 0.53 -25.30 -3.80
N LYS A 171 -0.10 -26.15 -4.61
CA LYS A 171 0.51 -27.36 -5.20
C LYS A 171 1.68 -27.00 -6.12
N TYR A 172 1.52 -25.98 -6.97
CA TYR A 172 2.58 -25.48 -7.85
C TYR A 172 3.86 -25.16 -7.05
N TYR A 173 3.75 -24.37 -5.99
CA TYR A 173 4.89 -23.99 -5.15
C TYR A 173 5.45 -25.13 -4.28
N LYS A 174 4.67 -26.17 -3.95
CA LYS A 174 5.17 -27.35 -3.21
C LYS A 174 5.98 -28.29 -4.10
N ASN A 175 5.63 -28.37 -5.38
CA ASN A 175 6.25 -29.28 -6.35
C ASN A 175 7.46 -28.68 -7.08
N GLU A 176 7.86 -27.44 -6.79
CA GLU A 176 9.07 -26.82 -7.32
C GLU A 176 10.30 -26.95 -6.38
N PRO A 177 11.08 -28.05 -6.48
CA PRO A 177 12.52 -27.98 -6.29
C PRO A 177 13.31 -27.88 -7.61
N ASN A 178 12.66 -27.95 -8.79
CA ASN A 178 13.34 -27.95 -10.09
C ASN A 178 12.73 -26.94 -11.07
N LYS A 179 13.48 -25.86 -11.35
CA LYS A 179 13.23 -24.92 -12.45
C LYS A 179 13.31 -25.63 -13.82
N GLN A 180 12.22 -26.23 -14.25
CA GLN A 180 11.93 -26.59 -15.64
C GLN A 180 10.57 -27.27 -15.64
N ASN A 181 9.48 -26.53 -15.92
CA ASN A 181 8.25 -27.06 -16.55
C ASN A 181 7.18 -25.97 -16.68
N LEU A 182 7.48 -24.88 -17.40
CA LEU A 182 6.40 -24.06 -18.00
C LEU A 182 5.71 -24.80 -19.16
N THR A 183 6.30 -25.87 -19.69
CA THR A 183 5.85 -26.57 -20.89
C THR A 183 4.74 -27.61 -20.64
N ASN A 184 4.55 -28.08 -19.42
CA ASN A 184 3.59 -29.17 -19.13
C ASN A 184 2.21 -28.67 -18.68
N LEU A 185 2.06 -27.39 -18.34
CA LEU A 185 0.77 -26.84 -17.90
C LEU A 185 -0.17 -26.55 -19.10
N GLU A 186 0.39 -26.29 -20.29
CA GLU A 186 -0.37 -26.11 -21.53
C GLU A 186 -1.13 -27.39 -21.95
N SER A 187 -0.62 -28.57 -21.61
CA SER A 187 -1.28 -29.85 -21.90
C SER A 187 -2.44 -30.15 -20.94
N ASP A 188 -2.31 -29.77 -19.67
CA ASP A 188 -3.32 -30.08 -18.66
C ASP A 188 -4.55 -29.16 -18.77
N ILE A 189 -4.34 -27.89 -19.15
CA ILE A 189 -5.43 -26.92 -19.41
C ILE A 189 -6.30 -27.35 -20.62
N LYS A 190 -5.72 -27.99 -21.64
CA LYS A 190 -6.46 -28.52 -22.79
C LYS A 190 -7.42 -29.67 -22.43
N ASN A 191 -7.09 -30.46 -21.41
CA ASN A 191 -7.88 -31.63 -21.03
C ASN A 191 -9.13 -31.28 -20.20
N GLN A 192 -9.25 -30.06 -19.66
CA GLN A 192 -10.36 -29.65 -18.79
C GLN A 192 -11.50 -28.90 -19.50
N ASN A 193 -11.50 -28.76 -20.84
CA ASN A 193 -12.56 -28.06 -21.61
C ASN A 193 -12.87 -26.63 -21.13
N LEU A 194 -11.95 -25.98 -20.41
CA LEU A 194 -12.06 -24.58 -20.03
C LEU A 194 -11.68 -23.72 -21.24
N LYS A 195 -12.56 -22.78 -21.63
CA LYS A 195 -12.24 -21.76 -22.64
C LYS A 195 -11.19 -20.80 -22.07
N VAL A 196 -9.92 -21.20 -22.10
CA VAL A 196 -8.80 -20.31 -21.78
C VAL A 196 -8.44 -19.53 -23.04
N ASP A 197 -8.53 -18.21 -22.95
CA ASP A 197 -8.09 -17.32 -24.01
C ASP A 197 -6.58 -17.53 -24.25
N LYS A 198 -6.17 -17.82 -25.50
CA LYS A 198 -4.75 -18.13 -25.81
C LYS A 198 -3.81 -16.97 -25.53
N ASN A 199 -4.32 -15.74 -25.40
CA ASN A 199 -3.54 -14.57 -24.99
C ASN A 199 -3.13 -14.59 -23.50
N THR A 200 -3.71 -15.49 -22.69
CA THR A 200 -3.45 -15.57 -21.24
C THR A 200 -2.10 -16.22 -20.90
N LEU A 201 -1.57 -17.06 -21.79
CA LEU A 201 -0.30 -17.78 -21.59
C LEU A 201 0.94 -16.92 -21.87
N ASN A 202 0.79 -15.81 -22.58
CA ASN A 202 1.88 -14.89 -22.98
C ASN A 202 1.80 -13.50 -22.31
N GLY A 203 0.90 -13.29 -21.35
CA GLY A 203 0.64 -11.97 -20.77
C GLY A 203 1.42 -11.68 -19.47
N ASP A 204 1.81 -10.41 -19.28
CA ASP A 204 2.50 -9.87 -18.09
C ASP A 204 1.82 -10.13 -16.73
N LEU A 205 0.58 -10.65 -16.73
CA LEU A 205 -0.29 -10.82 -15.55
C LEU A 205 -0.62 -12.29 -15.21
N TYR A 206 0.08 -13.25 -15.79
CA TYR A 206 -0.16 -14.68 -15.54
C TYR A 206 0.27 -15.13 -14.13
N ILE A 207 -0.59 -15.90 -13.44
CA ILE A 207 -0.32 -16.51 -12.12
C ILE A 207 -0.61 -18.02 -12.19
N PRO A 208 0.37 -18.89 -11.90
CA PRO A 208 0.16 -20.34 -11.86
C PRO A 208 -0.99 -20.72 -10.91
N GLY A 209 -1.89 -21.59 -11.37
CA GLY A 209 -3.04 -22.09 -10.60
C GLY A 209 -4.30 -21.22 -10.65
N PHE A 210 -4.24 -20.00 -11.21
CA PHE A 210 -5.39 -19.11 -11.27
C PHE A 210 -5.98 -18.99 -12.68
N LEU A 211 -7.32 -18.93 -12.78
CA LEU A 211 -8.02 -18.61 -14.01
C LEU A 211 -8.15 -17.10 -14.14
N TYR A 212 -7.60 -16.58 -15.24
CA TYR A 212 -7.63 -15.16 -15.54
C TYR A 212 -8.73 -14.88 -16.58
N ASN A 213 -9.84 -14.30 -16.13
CA ASN A 213 -10.95 -13.94 -17.01
C ASN A 213 -10.82 -12.50 -17.52
N GLU A 214 -11.70 -12.09 -18.44
CA GLU A 214 -11.69 -10.75 -19.03
C GLU A 214 -11.95 -9.64 -17.99
N GLN A 215 -12.83 -9.91 -17.03
CA GLN A 215 -13.20 -8.96 -15.98
C GLN A 215 -12.01 -8.65 -15.06
N ASP A 216 -11.28 -9.68 -14.64
CA ASP A 216 -10.05 -9.55 -13.85
C ASP A 216 -9.03 -8.67 -14.57
N ARG A 217 -8.78 -8.92 -15.88
CA ARG A 217 -7.83 -8.08 -16.63
C ARG A 217 -8.31 -6.66 -16.78
N ASN A 218 -9.59 -6.46 -17.08
CA ASN A 218 -10.14 -5.12 -17.26
C ASN A 218 -10.00 -4.30 -15.98
N TYR A 219 -10.24 -4.90 -14.81
CA TYR A 219 -10.05 -4.21 -13.53
C TYR A 219 -8.57 -3.92 -13.24
N LEU A 220 -7.68 -4.92 -13.39
CA LEU A 220 -6.24 -4.73 -13.17
C LEU A 220 -5.62 -3.73 -14.13
N ASN A 221 -6.05 -3.69 -15.39
CA ASN A 221 -5.62 -2.69 -16.35
C ASN A 221 -6.07 -1.27 -15.95
N LYS A 222 -7.29 -1.10 -15.42
CA LYS A 222 -7.72 0.21 -14.89
C LYS A 222 -6.84 0.66 -13.72
N LEU A 223 -6.51 -0.25 -12.80
CA LEU A 223 -5.63 0.07 -11.68
C LEU A 223 -4.21 0.38 -12.15
N LYS A 224 -3.66 -0.42 -13.08
CA LYS A 224 -2.37 -0.19 -13.76
C LYS A 224 -2.32 1.21 -14.39
N ASP A 225 -3.33 1.58 -15.16
CA ASP A 225 -3.43 2.89 -15.81
C ASP A 225 -3.39 4.05 -14.81
N LYS A 226 -4.06 3.91 -13.65
CA LYS A 226 -4.03 4.92 -12.59
C LYS A 226 -2.62 5.06 -12.00
N ILE A 227 -1.95 3.94 -11.73
CA ILE A 227 -0.58 3.91 -11.19
C ILE A 227 0.39 4.60 -12.16
N GLU A 228 0.31 4.29 -13.45
CA GLU A 228 1.19 4.89 -14.46
C GLU A 228 0.98 6.41 -14.60
N LYS A 229 -0.29 6.84 -14.72
CA LYS A 229 -0.64 8.25 -14.95
C LYS A 229 -0.35 9.15 -13.76
N HIS A 230 -0.39 8.61 -12.54
CA HIS A 230 -0.26 9.39 -11.30
C HIS A 230 0.95 8.96 -10.44
N SER A 231 2.02 8.49 -11.09
CA SER A 231 3.27 8.04 -10.45
C SER A 231 4.01 9.10 -9.61
N ASN A 232 3.66 10.38 -9.76
CA ASN A 232 4.16 11.46 -8.90
C ASN A 232 3.45 11.55 -7.54
N ARG A 233 2.30 10.87 -7.39
CA ARG A 233 1.46 10.89 -6.19
C ARG A 233 1.31 9.53 -5.53
N ILE A 234 1.23 8.47 -6.34
CA ILE A 234 1.13 7.10 -5.87
C ILE A 234 2.53 6.62 -5.47
N VAL A 235 2.72 6.37 -4.17
CA VAL A 235 4.05 6.04 -3.60
C VAL A 235 4.18 4.58 -3.17
N CYS A 236 3.07 3.87 -3.01
CA CYS A 236 3.03 2.46 -2.67
C CYS A 236 1.77 1.79 -3.22
N LEU A 237 1.80 0.47 -3.33
CA LEU A 237 0.66 -0.34 -3.74
C LEU A 237 -0.06 -0.91 -2.53
N GLY A 238 -1.38 -0.77 -2.51
CA GLY A 238 -2.24 -1.08 -1.37
C GLY A 238 -3.34 -0.03 -1.22
N GLU A 239 -4.21 -0.11 -0.25
CA GLU A 239 -4.24 -1.13 0.79
C GLU A 239 -4.66 -2.49 0.23
N MET A 240 -3.84 -3.53 0.40
CA MET A 240 -4.13 -4.89 -0.06
C MET A 240 -3.79 -5.92 1.01
N GLY A 241 -4.43 -7.08 1.01
CA GLY A 241 -4.16 -8.12 2.02
C GLY A 241 -5.42 -8.90 2.37
N LEU A 242 -5.57 -9.29 3.64
CA LEU A 242 -6.63 -10.19 4.10
C LEU A 242 -7.29 -9.68 5.40
N ASP A 243 -8.62 -9.67 5.47
CA ASP A 243 -9.41 -9.37 6.67
C ASP A 243 -10.46 -10.48 6.90
N PHE A 244 -10.13 -11.45 7.75
CA PHE A 244 -11.03 -12.57 8.07
C PHE A 244 -12.06 -12.23 9.16
N ASP A 245 -12.00 -11.03 9.76
CA ASP A 245 -13.08 -10.52 10.60
C ASP A 245 -14.19 -9.85 9.78
N ARG A 246 -14.02 -9.76 8.46
CA ARG A 246 -14.91 -9.04 7.52
C ARG A 246 -15.40 -9.91 6.36
N LEU A 247 -15.51 -11.22 6.58
CA LEU A 247 -15.97 -12.18 5.56
C LEU A 247 -17.39 -11.92 5.04
N HIS A 248 -18.22 -11.20 5.80
CA HIS A 248 -19.56 -10.78 5.37
C HIS A 248 -19.53 -9.70 4.27
N PHE A 249 -18.41 -8.98 4.11
CA PHE A 249 -18.22 -8.04 2.99
C PHE A 249 -17.63 -8.74 1.77
N CYS A 250 -16.64 -9.61 1.96
CA CYS A 250 -16.00 -10.36 0.88
C CYS A 250 -15.53 -11.73 1.40
N PRO A 251 -15.92 -12.84 0.77
CA PRO A 251 -15.51 -14.19 1.20
C PRO A 251 -14.00 -14.42 1.18
N LYS A 252 -13.57 -15.41 1.96
CA LYS A 252 -12.17 -15.67 2.28
C LYS A 252 -11.31 -15.88 1.03
N TYR A 253 -11.73 -16.75 0.11
CA TYR A 253 -10.90 -17.13 -1.02
C TYR A 253 -10.94 -16.08 -2.13
N VAL A 254 -12.02 -15.33 -2.26
CA VAL A 254 -12.06 -14.11 -3.08
C VAL A 254 -11.01 -13.10 -2.60
N GLN A 255 -10.92 -12.84 -1.30
CA GLN A 255 -9.85 -11.97 -0.76
C GLN A 255 -8.45 -12.51 -1.09
N ILE A 256 -8.21 -13.81 -0.93
CA ILE A 256 -6.93 -14.46 -1.24
C ILE A 256 -6.55 -14.30 -2.72
N LYS A 257 -7.49 -14.59 -3.62
CA LYS A 257 -7.30 -14.45 -5.07
C LYS A 257 -6.84 -13.04 -5.42
N TYR A 258 -7.58 -12.04 -4.97
CA TYR A 258 -7.31 -10.66 -5.36
C TYR A 258 -6.17 -10.01 -4.59
N PHE A 259 -5.79 -10.55 -3.43
CA PHE A 259 -4.50 -10.21 -2.83
C PHE A 259 -3.33 -10.70 -3.71
N ILE A 260 -3.35 -11.97 -4.13
CA ILE A 260 -2.29 -12.54 -4.99
C ILE A 260 -2.22 -11.83 -6.35
N TYR A 261 -3.37 -11.48 -6.94
CA TYR A 261 -3.41 -10.75 -8.21
C TYR A 261 -2.74 -9.38 -8.12
N GLN A 262 -2.96 -8.65 -7.03
CA GLN A 262 -2.33 -7.34 -6.84
C GLN A 262 -0.82 -7.43 -6.67
N LEU A 263 -0.27 -8.55 -6.18
CA LEU A 263 1.17 -8.78 -6.15
C LEU A 263 1.81 -8.80 -7.56
N LYS A 264 1.04 -9.08 -8.62
CA LYS A 264 1.54 -8.90 -10.00
C LYS A 264 1.78 -7.44 -10.35
N LEU A 265 0.94 -6.53 -9.88
CA LEU A 265 1.22 -5.10 -10.05
C LEU A 265 2.48 -4.69 -9.27
N VAL A 266 2.74 -5.30 -8.12
CA VAL A 266 3.99 -5.10 -7.35
C VAL A 266 5.20 -5.59 -8.14
N GLU A 267 5.11 -6.74 -8.80
CA GLU A 267 6.16 -7.24 -9.69
C GLU A 267 6.46 -6.27 -10.84
N MET A 268 5.44 -5.64 -11.41
CA MET A 268 5.57 -4.71 -12.54
C MET A 268 6.15 -3.35 -12.13
N PHE A 269 5.60 -2.74 -11.08
CA PHE A 269 5.93 -1.36 -10.71
C PHE A 269 7.09 -1.25 -9.73
N LYS A 270 7.41 -2.32 -9.01
CA LYS A 270 8.47 -2.36 -7.98
C LYS A 270 8.33 -1.25 -6.92
N LEU A 271 7.10 -0.88 -6.59
CA LEU A 271 6.77 0.05 -5.51
C LEU A 271 6.64 -0.70 -4.18
N PRO A 272 6.93 -0.04 -3.04
CA PRO A 272 6.65 -0.60 -1.73
C PRO A 272 5.17 -0.97 -1.57
N ILE A 273 4.89 -1.90 -0.67
CA ILE A 273 3.52 -2.39 -0.44
C ILE A 273 2.95 -1.95 0.91
N PHE A 274 1.66 -1.63 0.93
CA PHE A 274 0.89 -1.25 2.11
C PHE A 274 -0.14 -2.34 2.40
N LEU A 275 0.15 -3.16 3.41
CA LEU A 275 -0.47 -4.46 3.64
C LEU A 275 -1.47 -4.45 4.81
N HIS A 276 -2.67 -4.94 4.56
CA HIS A 276 -3.69 -5.19 5.58
C HIS A 276 -3.65 -6.64 6.06
N MET A 277 -3.66 -6.84 7.38
CA MET A 277 -3.75 -8.17 7.97
C MET A 277 -4.62 -8.14 9.22
N ARG A 278 -5.72 -8.91 9.20
CA ARG A 278 -6.59 -9.12 10.38
C ARG A 278 -7.10 -10.55 10.46
N ASN A 279 -6.77 -11.21 11.58
CA ASN A 279 -7.19 -12.58 11.92
C ASN A 279 -6.92 -13.63 10.81
N CYS A 280 -5.82 -13.44 10.09
CA CYS A 280 -5.51 -14.18 8.86
C CYS A 280 -4.02 -14.53 8.74
N SER A 281 -3.25 -14.37 9.82
CA SER A 281 -1.78 -14.38 9.79
C SER A 281 -1.19 -15.65 9.15
N ASP A 282 -1.74 -16.83 9.42
CA ASP A 282 -1.21 -18.07 8.82
C ASP A 282 -1.35 -18.10 7.30
N THR A 283 -2.53 -17.79 6.76
CA THR A 283 -2.74 -17.71 5.30
C THR A 283 -1.98 -16.54 4.68
N PHE A 284 -1.92 -15.41 5.38
CA PHE A 284 -1.19 -14.22 4.93
C PHE A 284 0.30 -14.53 4.76
N PHE A 285 0.96 -15.13 5.76
CA PHE A 285 2.37 -15.50 5.66
C PHE A 285 2.63 -16.68 4.72
N GLU A 286 1.69 -17.62 4.55
CA GLU A 286 1.81 -18.66 3.52
C GLU A 286 1.93 -18.06 2.10
N ILE A 287 1.22 -16.97 1.84
CA ILE A 287 1.33 -16.21 0.58
C ILE A 287 2.63 -15.41 0.54
N LEU A 288 2.92 -14.61 1.57
CA LEU A 288 4.12 -13.76 1.61
C LEU A 288 5.41 -14.55 1.45
N GLU A 289 5.53 -15.75 2.02
CA GLU A 289 6.74 -16.58 1.90
C GLU A 289 7.02 -16.97 0.44
N LYS A 290 5.98 -17.23 -0.36
CA LYS A 290 6.13 -17.54 -1.80
C LYS A 290 6.62 -16.35 -2.62
N TYR A 291 6.26 -15.16 -2.17
CA TYR A 291 6.68 -13.89 -2.77
C TYR A 291 7.86 -13.25 -2.03
N LYS A 292 8.49 -13.93 -1.06
CA LYS A 292 9.49 -13.32 -0.16
C LYS A 292 10.57 -12.53 -0.89
N PRO A 293 11.21 -13.03 -1.98
CA PRO A 293 12.21 -12.25 -2.70
C PRO A 293 11.68 -10.93 -3.27
N LEU A 294 10.43 -10.92 -3.74
CA LEU A 294 9.76 -9.71 -4.22
C LEU A 294 9.51 -8.74 -3.07
N ILE A 295 8.92 -9.23 -1.97
CA ILE A 295 8.61 -8.41 -0.79
C ILE A 295 9.88 -7.76 -0.23
N GLU A 296 10.97 -8.51 -0.09
CA GLU A 296 12.26 -8.00 0.38
C GLU A 296 12.90 -6.99 -0.58
N GLN A 297 12.65 -7.15 -1.89
CA GLN A 297 13.13 -6.25 -2.92
C GLN A 297 12.41 -4.89 -2.87
N VAL A 298 11.08 -4.89 -2.79
CA VAL A 298 10.28 -3.65 -2.88
C VAL A 298 10.09 -2.98 -1.52
N GLY A 299 10.16 -3.76 -0.43
CA GLY A 299 9.80 -3.34 0.91
C GLY A 299 8.30 -3.16 1.11
N GLY A 300 7.87 -3.07 2.36
CA GLY A 300 6.46 -2.84 2.66
C GLY A 300 6.17 -2.67 4.12
N VAL A 301 4.93 -2.35 4.46
CA VAL A 301 4.47 -2.21 5.83
C VAL A 301 3.21 -3.03 6.03
N ILE A 302 3.16 -3.79 7.12
CA ILE A 302 1.89 -4.31 7.65
C ILE A 302 1.32 -3.21 8.53
N HIS A 303 0.31 -2.52 8.01
CA HIS A 303 -0.26 -1.34 8.65
C HIS A 303 -1.25 -1.73 9.75
N SER A 304 -1.52 -0.79 10.67
CA SER A 304 -2.52 -0.90 11.73
C SER A 304 -2.39 -2.22 12.52
N PHE A 305 -1.17 -2.55 12.92
CA PHE A 305 -0.84 -3.85 13.49
C PHE A 305 -1.49 -4.04 14.86
N THR A 306 -2.30 -5.10 15.03
CA THR A 306 -2.96 -5.45 16.29
C THR A 306 -2.80 -6.93 16.67
N ASP A 307 -1.89 -7.66 16.01
CA ASP A 307 -1.69 -9.10 16.22
C ASP A 307 -0.75 -9.38 17.42
N LYS A 308 -0.41 -10.64 17.64
CA LYS A 308 0.42 -11.12 18.76
C LYS A 308 1.92 -10.95 18.51
N GLU A 309 2.70 -11.00 19.59
CA GLU A 309 4.18 -10.92 19.56
C GLU A 309 4.82 -11.96 18.64
N GLU A 310 4.25 -13.16 18.54
CA GLU A 310 4.72 -14.23 17.64
C GLU A 310 4.79 -13.77 16.18
N ILE A 311 3.88 -12.89 15.76
CA ILE A 311 3.87 -12.37 14.39
C ILE A 311 5.01 -11.38 14.15
N ILE A 312 5.46 -10.65 15.17
CA ILE A 312 6.63 -9.76 15.04
C ILE A 312 7.85 -10.58 14.63
N GLN A 313 8.04 -11.77 15.19
CA GLN A 313 9.15 -12.66 14.80
C GLN A 313 9.05 -13.08 13.33
N LYS A 314 7.85 -13.42 12.84
CA LYS A 314 7.62 -13.70 11.42
C LYS A 314 8.00 -12.51 10.54
N ILE A 315 7.65 -11.28 10.95
CA ILE A 315 7.98 -10.04 10.23
C ILE A 315 9.49 -9.80 10.21
N THR A 316 10.19 -10.00 11.33
CA THR A 316 11.65 -9.80 11.41
C THR A 316 12.45 -10.74 10.51
N ASN A 317 11.86 -11.83 10.03
CA ASN A 317 12.49 -12.72 9.06
C ASN A 317 12.49 -12.16 7.63
N TYR A 318 11.92 -10.98 7.40
CA TYR A 318 11.91 -10.30 6.11
C TYR A 318 12.84 -9.08 6.16
N LYS A 319 13.58 -8.87 5.07
CA LYS A 319 14.24 -7.57 4.84
C LYS A 319 13.20 -6.54 4.40
N ASN A 320 13.28 -5.32 4.95
CA ASN A 320 12.44 -4.19 4.56
C ASN A 320 10.91 -4.39 4.74
N LEU A 321 10.48 -5.25 5.67
CA LEU A 321 9.08 -5.35 6.07
C LEU A 321 8.87 -4.68 7.44
N TYR A 322 8.08 -3.63 7.45
CA TYR A 322 7.88 -2.73 8.58
C TYR A 322 6.52 -2.98 9.25
N ILE A 323 6.35 -2.43 10.45
CA ILE A 323 5.13 -2.55 11.27
C ILE A 323 4.55 -1.16 11.53
N GLY A 324 3.33 -0.93 11.04
CA GLY A 324 2.57 0.29 11.29
C GLY A 324 1.84 0.25 12.62
N VAL A 325 1.99 1.31 13.41
CA VAL A 325 1.40 1.44 14.76
C VAL A 325 0.53 2.69 14.83
N ASN A 326 -0.72 2.52 15.27
CA ASN A 326 -1.66 3.60 15.55
C ASN A 326 -2.39 3.40 16.88
N GLY A 327 -3.41 4.20 17.16
CA GLY A 327 -4.15 4.10 18.41
C GLY A 327 -4.95 2.79 18.58
N CYS A 328 -5.24 2.03 17.51
CA CYS A 328 -5.78 0.68 17.59
C CYS A 328 -4.74 -0.34 18.07
N SER A 329 -3.47 -0.18 17.68
CA SER A 329 -2.31 -0.95 18.16
C SER A 329 -1.97 -0.69 19.63
N LEU A 330 -2.67 0.23 20.30
CA LEU A 330 -2.36 0.68 21.65
C LEU A 330 -3.59 0.65 22.59
N LYS A 331 -4.60 -0.16 22.25
CA LYS A 331 -5.87 -0.22 22.98
C LYS A 331 -5.75 -0.91 24.33
N THR A 332 -5.15 -2.09 24.38
CA THR A 332 -5.06 -2.92 25.60
C THR A 332 -3.63 -2.99 26.14
N PRO A 333 -3.43 -3.39 27.41
CA PRO A 333 -2.09 -3.64 27.94
C PRO A 333 -1.31 -4.67 27.12
N GLU A 334 -1.98 -5.70 26.60
CA GLU A 334 -1.39 -6.70 25.72
C GLU A 334 -0.88 -6.06 24.43
N ASN A 335 -1.69 -5.20 23.79
CA ASN A 335 -1.24 -4.51 22.58
C ASN A 335 0.00 -3.63 22.84
N ILE A 336 0.03 -2.89 23.96
CA ILE A 336 1.19 -2.08 24.34
C ILE A 336 2.42 -2.96 24.57
N ASN A 337 2.27 -4.10 25.22
CA ASN A 337 3.37 -5.03 25.45
C ASN A 337 3.91 -5.61 24.15
N VAL A 338 3.03 -5.90 23.18
CA VAL A 338 3.44 -6.31 21.83
C VAL A 338 4.18 -5.18 21.11
N VAL A 339 3.68 -3.95 21.11
CA VAL A 339 4.35 -2.80 20.47
C VAL A 339 5.75 -2.57 21.04
N LYS A 340 5.97 -2.76 22.34
CA LYS A 340 7.30 -2.66 22.97
C LYS A 340 8.34 -3.66 22.42
N LYS A 341 7.89 -4.73 21.76
CA LYS A 341 8.76 -5.76 21.17
C LYS A 341 9.16 -5.46 19.74
N ILE A 342 8.52 -4.47 19.10
CA ILE A 342 8.84 -4.06 17.74
C ILE A 342 10.22 -3.39 17.74
N PRO A 343 11.18 -3.87 16.94
CA PRO A 343 12.46 -3.17 16.75
C PRO A 343 12.23 -1.75 16.23
N MET A 344 12.94 -0.77 16.80
CA MET A 344 12.70 0.65 16.50
C MET A 344 12.91 0.99 15.02
N ASP A 345 13.83 0.30 14.35
CA ASP A 345 14.11 0.45 12.92
C ASP A 345 13.06 -0.19 12.00
N LEU A 346 12.12 -0.97 12.55
CA LEU A 346 10.99 -1.55 11.83
C LEU A 346 9.66 -0.85 12.12
N LEU A 347 9.62 0.10 13.07
CA LEU A 347 8.40 0.76 13.50
C LEU A 347 8.08 1.96 12.60
N LEU A 348 6.84 2.02 12.11
CA LEU A 348 6.27 3.18 11.43
C LEU A 348 5.02 3.67 12.19
N LEU A 349 4.75 4.97 12.12
CA LEU A 349 3.64 5.62 12.81
C LEU A 349 2.53 5.98 11.83
N GLU A 350 1.28 5.79 12.26
CA GLU A 350 0.11 6.23 11.52
C GLU A 350 -1.04 6.61 12.46
N THR A 351 -2.03 7.31 11.93
CA THR A 351 -3.24 7.63 12.71
C THR A 351 -4.42 6.73 12.38
N ASP A 352 -4.47 6.21 11.15
CA ASP A 352 -5.66 5.57 10.56
C ASP A 352 -6.89 6.49 10.65
N SER A 353 -6.68 7.81 10.59
CA SER A 353 -7.77 8.78 10.77
C SER A 353 -8.83 8.62 9.66
N PRO A 354 -10.13 8.79 9.95
CA PRO A 354 -10.72 9.30 11.20
C PRO A 354 -10.88 8.25 12.32
N TRP A 355 -10.39 7.02 12.13
CA TRP A 355 -10.50 5.92 13.07
C TRP A 355 -9.36 5.91 14.09
N CYS A 356 -9.35 4.88 14.94
CA CYS A 356 -8.25 4.61 15.88
C CYS A 356 -7.86 5.74 16.84
N SER A 357 -8.76 6.68 17.13
CA SER A 357 -8.59 7.64 18.23
C SER A 357 -8.27 6.91 19.54
N ILE A 358 -7.25 7.37 20.28
CA ILE A 358 -7.02 6.93 21.65
C ILE A 358 -8.15 7.47 22.54
N LYS A 359 -8.79 6.58 23.29
CA LYS A 359 -9.92 6.91 24.18
C LYS A 359 -9.51 6.76 25.64
N LYS A 360 -10.25 7.40 26.54
CA LYS A 360 -10.01 7.30 28.01
C LYS A 360 -10.01 5.87 28.55
N SER A 361 -10.71 4.95 27.88
CA SER A 361 -10.79 3.54 28.25
C SER A 361 -9.61 2.70 27.73
N HIS A 362 -8.75 3.25 26.87
CA HIS A 362 -7.60 2.52 26.34
C HIS A 362 -6.43 2.59 27.34
N ALA A 363 -5.63 1.52 27.39
CA ALA A 363 -4.43 1.46 28.22
C ALA A 363 -3.40 2.55 27.88
N SER A 364 -3.38 3.01 26.62
CA SER A 364 -2.48 4.08 26.15
C SER A 364 -2.84 5.47 26.67
N TYR A 365 -4.08 5.69 27.13
CA TYR A 365 -4.53 7.01 27.55
C TYR A 365 -3.68 7.60 28.69
N HIS A 366 -3.22 6.76 29.61
CA HIS A 366 -2.42 7.20 30.75
C HIS A 366 -1.10 7.88 30.34
N TYR A 367 -0.54 7.53 29.18
CA TYR A 367 0.70 8.12 28.68
C TYR A 367 0.49 9.47 27.99
N ILE A 368 -0.74 9.80 27.60
CA ILE A 368 -1.08 11.03 26.84
C ILE A 368 -2.09 11.92 27.56
N LYS A 369 -2.43 11.60 28.82
CA LYS A 369 -3.53 12.23 29.58
C LYS A 369 -3.44 13.76 29.54
N ASP A 370 -2.27 14.31 29.85
CA ASP A 370 -2.07 15.76 29.96
C ASP A 370 -2.26 16.47 28.61
N LYS A 371 -1.90 15.81 27.50
CA LYS A 371 -2.08 16.35 26.14
C LYS A 371 -3.54 16.24 25.70
N TYR A 372 -4.21 15.15 26.08
CA TYR A 372 -5.59 14.87 25.70
C TYR A 372 -6.61 15.73 26.47
N GLU A 373 -6.40 15.96 27.77
CA GLU A 373 -7.34 16.70 28.62
C GLU A 373 -7.34 18.22 28.36
N LYS A 374 -6.27 18.76 27.77
CA LYS A 374 -6.18 20.19 27.40
C LYS A 374 -6.96 20.56 26.13
N ARG A 375 -7.53 19.58 25.42
CA ARG A 375 -8.17 19.80 24.13
C ARG A 375 -9.63 20.23 24.27
N ASN A 376 -9.99 21.32 23.60
CA ASN A 376 -11.37 21.80 23.53
C ASN A 376 -12.14 21.08 22.40
N TYR A 377 -12.78 19.97 22.75
CA TYR A 377 -13.53 19.17 21.79
C TYR A 377 -14.94 19.70 21.51
N THR A 378 -15.28 19.80 20.24
CA THR A 378 -16.64 20.00 19.74
C THR A 378 -17.41 18.68 19.80
N ASN A 379 -18.57 18.70 20.44
CA ASN A 379 -19.43 17.52 20.57
C ASN A 379 -20.46 17.46 19.44
N LEU A 380 -20.29 16.49 18.53
CA LEU A 380 -21.19 16.23 17.38
C LEU A 380 -22.67 16.07 17.76
N LYS A 381 -22.96 15.57 18.97
CA LYS A 381 -24.33 15.39 19.46
C LYS A 381 -25.02 16.72 19.79
N LYS A 382 -24.27 17.76 20.12
CA LYS A 382 -24.79 19.10 20.46
C LYS A 382 -25.07 19.96 19.23
N ILE A 383 -24.61 19.54 18.05
CA ILE A 383 -24.78 20.27 16.80
C ILE A 383 -26.18 20.04 16.23
N LYS A 384 -26.99 21.12 16.24
CA LYS A 384 -28.37 21.14 15.72
C LYS A 384 -28.43 21.57 14.25
N ASN A 385 -27.68 22.61 13.88
CA ASN A 385 -27.59 23.15 12.52
C ASN A 385 -26.21 22.83 11.92
N ILE A 386 -26.06 22.98 10.60
CA ILE A 386 -24.76 22.76 9.95
C ILE A 386 -23.76 23.79 10.49
N LEU A 387 -22.70 23.29 11.13
CA LEU A 387 -21.62 24.09 11.70
C LEU A 387 -20.62 24.49 10.60
N GLN A 388 -20.18 25.75 10.63
CA GLN A 388 -19.00 26.19 9.89
C GLN A 388 -17.75 25.96 10.76
N CYS A 389 -16.75 25.30 10.20
CA CYS A 389 -15.52 24.96 10.91
C CYS A 389 -14.41 25.99 10.66
N ASP A 390 -13.44 26.03 11.57
CA ASP A 390 -12.15 26.70 11.44
C ASP A 390 -11.03 25.81 12.02
N ASP A 391 -9.80 26.32 12.07
CA ASP A 391 -8.62 25.58 12.56
C ASP A 391 -8.73 25.17 14.05
N THR A 392 -9.59 25.82 14.84
CA THR A 392 -9.80 25.52 16.26
C THR A 392 -10.82 24.41 16.52
N VAL A 393 -11.66 24.10 15.52
CA VAL A 393 -12.73 23.09 15.64
C VAL A 393 -12.14 21.69 15.49
N ILE A 394 -12.13 20.94 16.59
CA ILE A 394 -11.78 19.52 16.64
C ILE A 394 -12.97 18.71 17.18
N PHE A 395 -13.31 17.58 16.58
CA PHE A 395 -14.47 16.80 16.99
C PHE A 395 -14.10 15.68 17.95
N LYS A 396 -14.93 15.50 18.98
CA LYS A 396 -14.84 14.32 19.85
C LYS A 396 -15.15 13.07 19.01
N ASP A 397 -14.30 12.06 19.12
CA ASP A 397 -14.42 10.75 18.45
C ASP A 397 -14.14 10.73 16.92
N ARG A 398 -13.68 11.83 16.31
CA ARG A 398 -13.07 11.83 14.97
C ARG A 398 -11.56 12.02 15.11
N ASN A 399 -10.78 11.00 14.75
CA ASN A 399 -9.32 11.12 14.75
C ASN A 399 -8.86 12.04 13.60
N GLU A 400 -7.63 12.55 13.69
CA GLU A 400 -7.04 13.40 12.67
C GLU A 400 -5.53 13.15 12.59
N PRO A 401 -4.87 13.43 11.44
CA PRO A 401 -3.44 13.17 11.23
C PRO A 401 -2.52 13.87 12.25
N TYR A 402 -2.93 15.04 12.77
CA TYR A 402 -2.14 15.77 13.77
C TYR A 402 -1.98 15.01 15.10
N ASN A 403 -2.76 13.95 15.34
CA ASN A 403 -2.66 13.11 16.52
C ASN A 403 -1.49 12.11 16.50
N ILE A 404 -0.70 12.09 15.43
CA ILE A 404 0.54 11.30 15.37
C ILE A 404 1.62 11.80 16.36
N VAL A 405 1.50 13.06 16.78
CA VAL A 405 2.44 13.79 17.66
C VAL A 405 2.23 13.47 19.12
#